data_AF-A0A3M2DW86-F1
#
_entry.id   AF-A0A3M2DW86-F1
#
_cell.length_a   1.000
_cell.length_b   1.000
_cell.length_c   1.000
_cell.angle_alpha   90.00
_cell.angle_beta   90.00
_cell.angle_gamma   90.00
#
_symmetry.space_group_name_H-M   'P 1'
#
loop_
_entity.id
_entity.type
_entity.pdbx_description
1 polymer ?
#
loop_
_entity_poly.entity_id
_entity_poly.type
_entity_poly.pdbx_seq_one_letter_code
_entity_poly.pdbx_strand_id
1 'polypeptide(L)'
;MSAHPGCGGGPRGPRGQVAARWTDSTGVRRKVTGVAAAVWLAAAAPAARAYRLAYTDGGDPVRWHADRIRLDVGGAGDRDRDGGFDRSAATAAAAAWNAVLDGALRIDVSDHPAADLDATDGRNAIVWLRHWDDDLDPLALAVTVRVHVRSTGAIRDADIAVNADDYAWTAIGDAACDDAFDLQTVLTHEIGHALGLGHEPDDRAAVMYPTVASCQAKREPSPDDRAGVAALYAVAAGAPDPAAPPAEPLATAFGCAAAGDGGAAWLVAAALAWLIARRRAGALAVAAAVVAAAVPGARASALRRAPVAELARAADAVVRGRAVAERVVVDRGRVYTDVDLAVTDCLAGACPRSLTIRRLGGALGDWVVTVPGAGRLAAGDEVIAFVRAGRGGYRLVGMAQGVFVAAGGSWIRDLTDVMVVDARGRAVRGWRETWSLASLRSEIASALSTNQE
;
A
#
# COMPACT_ATOMS: atom_id res chain seq x y z
N MET A 1 29.49 -73.24 55.93
CA MET A 1 29.77 -72.18 56.92
C MET A 1 28.92 -70.98 56.51
N SER A 2 27.86 -70.52 57.16
CA SER A 2 27.20 -70.78 58.45
C SER A 2 25.78 -70.19 58.28
N ALA A 3 24.68 -70.94 58.50
CA ALA A 3 23.80 -70.91 59.70
C ALA A 3 23.36 -69.48 60.12
N HIS A 4 22.11 -69.10 60.41
CA HIS A 4 20.94 -69.80 60.99
C HIS A 4 19.67 -68.84 61.03
N PRO A 5 18.51 -69.15 61.68
CA PRO A 5 17.15 -69.01 61.10
C PRO A 5 16.08 -68.30 62.00
N GLY A 6 14.77 -68.44 61.68
CA GLY A 6 13.63 -68.33 62.62
C GLY A 6 12.32 -67.80 61.98
N CYS A 7 11.29 -68.63 61.69
CA CYS A 7 10.10 -69.00 62.51
C CYS A 7 9.04 -67.87 62.67
N GLY A 8 7.70 -68.02 62.54
CA GLY A 8 6.72 -69.08 62.28
C GLY A 8 5.33 -68.42 62.05
N GLY A 9 4.36 -69.00 61.31
CA GLY A 9 3.31 -69.92 61.80
C GLY A 9 1.97 -69.20 62.09
N GLY A 10 0.92 -69.34 61.26
CA GLY A 10 -0.26 -70.14 61.63
C GLY A 10 -1.63 -69.55 61.17
N PRO A 11 -2.73 -70.34 61.11
CA PRO A 11 -3.78 -70.25 60.07
C PRO A 11 -5.26 -70.22 60.54
N ARG A 12 -6.22 -70.14 59.59
CA ARG A 12 -7.55 -70.82 59.45
C ARG A 12 -8.75 -69.91 59.08
N GLY A 13 -9.62 -70.47 58.22
CA GLY A 13 -10.80 -69.87 57.54
C GLY A 13 -12.03 -69.60 58.45
N PRO A 14 -13.31 -69.62 57.96
CA PRO A 14 -13.86 -70.55 56.96
C PRO A 14 -14.87 -69.97 55.94
N ARG A 15 -15.49 -70.92 55.21
CA ARG A 15 -16.36 -70.91 54.03
C ARG A 15 -17.78 -70.35 54.23
N GLY A 16 -18.41 -69.96 53.11
CA GLY A 16 -19.88 -69.91 52.95
C GLY A 16 -20.31 -69.53 51.53
N GLN A 17 -20.87 -70.49 50.79
CA GLN A 17 -21.48 -70.37 49.45
C GLN A 17 -22.82 -69.59 49.55
N VAL A 18 -23.41 -69.03 48.49
CA VAL A 18 -24.43 -69.70 47.64
C VAL A 18 -24.79 -68.79 46.44
N ALA A 19 -25.11 -69.44 45.32
CA ALA A 19 -25.46 -68.89 44.00
C ALA A 19 -26.91 -68.38 43.87
N ALA A 20 -27.16 -67.53 42.85
CA ALA A 20 -28.31 -67.65 41.93
C ALA A 20 -28.21 -66.63 40.77
N ARG A 21 -28.47 -67.09 39.54
CA ARG A 21 -28.66 -66.33 38.29
C ARG A 21 -30.11 -65.83 38.15
N TRP A 22 -30.36 -64.93 37.18
CA TRP A 22 -31.37 -64.97 36.08
C TRP A 22 -31.59 -63.51 35.56
N THR A 23 -31.07 -63.13 34.37
CA THR A 23 -31.74 -62.95 33.04
C THR A 23 -32.73 -61.76 32.96
N ASP A 24 -32.96 -60.97 31.90
CA ASP A 24 -32.58 -60.95 30.48
C ASP A 24 -33.04 -59.60 29.87
N SER A 25 -32.57 -59.32 28.63
CA SER A 25 -33.32 -58.69 27.52
C SER A 25 -33.47 -57.15 27.54
N THR A 26 -33.41 -56.36 26.45
CA THR A 26 -33.42 -56.57 24.98
C THR A 26 -32.92 -55.28 24.27
N GLY A 27 -32.39 -55.41 23.04
CA GLY A 27 -32.51 -54.41 21.95
C GLY A 27 -31.31 -53.46 21.69
N VAL A 28 -30.76 -53.19 20.49
CA VAL A 28 -30.61 -53.78 19.14
C VAL A 28 -29.95 -52.70 18.23
N ARG A 29 -28.90 -53.08 17.44
CA ARG A 29 -28.35 -52.44 16.20
C ARG A 29 -27.63 -51.06 16.32
N ARG A 30 -26.61 -50.66 15.54
CA ARG A 30 -25.92 -51.18 14.33
C ARG A 30 -24.58 -50.41 14.12
N LYS A 31 -23.60 -51.11 13.55
CA LYS A 31 -22.34 -50.76 12.84
C LYS A 31 -22.16 -49.33 12.31
N VAL A 32 -20.91 -48.80 12.37
CA VAL A 32 -20.20 -48.22 11.20
C VAL A 32 -18.69 -48.48 11.31
N THR A 33 -18.15 -49.13 10.28
CA THR A 33 -16.75 -49.29 9.91
C THR A 33 -16.23 -48.05 9.17
N GLY A 34 -14.95 -47.70 9.37
CA GLY A 34 -14.17 -46.92 8.41
C GLY A 34 -13.60 -45.61 8.97
N VAL A 35 -12.33 -45.63 9.39
CA VAL A 35 -11.51 -44.42 9.45
C VAL A 35 -10.61 -44.45 8.23
N ALA A 36 -10.94 -43.59 7.26
CA ALA A 36 -10.14 -43.34 6.07
C ALA A 36 -8.85 -42.60 6.45
N ALA A 37 -7.75 -42.98 5.81
CA ALA A 37 -6.47 -42.32 5.91
C ALA A 37 -6.58 -40.88 5.37
N ALA A 38 -6.27 -39.90 6.21
CA ALA A 38 -6.09 -38.51 5.78
C ALA A 38 -4.67 -38.36 5.19
N VAL A 39 -4.58 -38.34 3.86
CA VAL A 39 -3.38 -37.89 3.15
C VAL A 39 -3.34 -36.37 3.23
N TRP A 40 -2.38 -35.83 3.99
CA TRP A 40 -2.07 -34.41 4.00
C TRP A 40 -1.32 -34.04 2.72
N LEU A 41 -2.06 -33.62 1.69
CA LEU A 41 -1.48 -32.82 0.61
C LEU A 41 -1.33 -31.39 1.14
N ALA A 42 -0.18 -31.10 1.74
CA ALA A 42 0.27 -29.72 1.92
C ALA A 42 0.59 -29.16 0.54
N ALA A 43 -0.43 -28.62 -0.14
CA ALA A 43 -0.18 -27.67 -1.21
C ALA A 43 0.61 -26.52 -0.57
N ALA A 44 1.86 -26.31 -1.00
CA ALA A 44 2.59 -25.10 -0.67
C ALA A 44 1.79 -23.93 -1.26
N ALA A 45 0.94 -23.32 -0.45
CA ALA A 45 0.41 -22.01 -0.78
C ALA A 45 1.64 -21.11 -1.01
N PRO A 46 1.68 -20.31 -2.09
CA PRO A 46 2.72 -19.29 -2.20
C PRO A 46 2.65 -18.47 -0.91
N ALA A 47 3.79 -18.35 -0.22
CA ALA A 47 3.85 -17.49 0.95
C ALA A 47 3.41 -16.09 0.48
N ALA A 48 2.27 -15.62 0.98
CA ALA A 48 1.91 -14.23 0.87
C ALA A 48 3.08 -13.47 1.50
N ARG A 49 3.90 -12.83 0.67
CA ARG A 49 4.99 -12.01 1.17
C ARG A 49 4.36 -10.74 1.72
N ALA A 50 4.81 -10.36 2.91
CA ALA A 50 4.21 -9.28 3.67
C ALA A 50 4.50 -7.90 3.07
N TYR A 51 5.47 -7.78 2.15
CA TYR A 51 5.97 -6.55 1.54
C TYR A 51 5.82 -6.53 0.00
N ARG A 52 5.78 -5.33 -0.59
CA ARG A 52 5.73 -5.10 -2.05
C ARG A 52 7.04 -4.55 -2.61
N LEU A 53 7.53 -5.13 -3.71
CA LEU A 53 8.74 -4.70 -4.42
C LEU A 53 8.44 -4.33 -5.87
N ALA A 54 9.19 -3.38 -6.44
CA ALA A 54 9.14 -3.06 -7.86
C ALA A 54 10.01 -4.03 -8.68
N TYR A 55 9.53 -4.42 -9.86
CA TYR A 55 10.25 -5.28 -10.81
C TYR A 55 10.18 -4.71 -12.22
N THR A 56 11.17 -5.05 -13.04
CA THR A 56 11.13 -4.81 -14.49
C THR A 56 10.14 -5.75 -15.17
N ASP A 57 9.80 -5.48 -16.43
CA ASP A 57 9.02 -6.42 -17.26
C ASP A 57 9.72 -7.78 -17.42
N GLY A 58 11.06 -7.81 -17.27
CA GLY A 58 11.87 -9.02 -17.29
C GLY A 58 11.89 -9.79 -15.96
N GLY A 59 11.30 -9.24 -14.89
CA GLY A 59 11.26 -9.84 -13.56
C GLY A 59 12.46 -9.51 -12.67
N ASP A 60 13.35 -8.61 -13.08
CA ASP A 60 14.48 -8.18 -12.25
C ASP A 60 14.02 -7.18 -11.18
N PRO A 61 14.48 -7.29 -9.92
CA PRO A 61 14.11 -6.36 -8.87
C PRO A 61 14.68 -4.96 -9.17
N VAL A 62 13.83 -3.94 -9.05
CA VAL A 62 14.24 -2.53 -9.21
C VAL A 62 14.87 -2.05 -7.91
N ARG A 63 16.18 -1.81 -7.93
CA ARG A 63 16.97 -1.41 -6.74
C ARG A 63 18.24 -0.66 -7.12
N TRP A 64 18.87 -0.02 -6.14
CA TRP A 64 20.21 0.53 -6.32
C TRP A 64 21.25 -0.59 -6.45
N HIS A 65 22.16 -0.45 -7.42
CA HIS A 65 23.36 -1.28 -7.55
C HIS A 65 24.62 -0.60 -6.99
N ALA A 66 24.46 0.61 -6.45
CA ALA A 66 25.50 1.33 -5.73
C ALA A 66 25.52 0.91 -4.25
N ASP A 67 26.67 1.07 -3.60
CA ASP A 67 26.84 0.93 -2.15
C ASP A 67 26.54 2.25 -1.41
N ARG A 68 26.40 3.36 -2.15
CA ARG A 68 26.06 4.67 -1.63
C ARG A 68 25.23 5.49 -2.61
N ILE A 69 24.21 6.16 -2.08
CA ILE A 69 23.47 7.22 -2.76
C ILE A 69 23.49 8.50 -1.92
N ARG A 70 23.28 9.62 -2.60
CA ARG A 70 23.12 10.94 -1.98
C ARG A 70 21.74 11.48 -2.32
N LEU A 71 21.03 11.96 -1.31
CA LEU A 71 19.80 12.74 -1.45
C LEU A 71 20.15 14.21 -1.20
N ASP A 72 19.95 15.04 -2.22
CA ASP A 72 20.23 16.46 -2.22
C ASP A 72 18.97 17.23 -1.85
N VAL A 73 18.96 17.82 -0.66
CA VAL A 73 17.81 18.59 -0.16
C VAL A 73 17.85 19.97 -0.79
N GLY A 74 16.89 20.24 -1.68
CA GLY A 74 16.63 21.57 -2.20
C GLY A 74 16.26 22.50 -1.06
N GLY A 75 16.95 23.63 -0.94
CA GLY A 75 16.64 24.62 0.09
C GLY A 75 15.24 25.17 -0.12
N ALA A 76 14.32 24.94 0.82
CA ALA A 76 13.07 25.67 0.88
C ALA A 76 13.39 27.14 1.14
N GLY A 77 13.52 27.94 0.09
CA GLY A 77 13.80 29.37 0.21
C GLY A 77 12.61 30.18 0.71
N ASP A 78 12.06 29.91 1.91
CA ASP A 78 11.13 30.87 2.54
C ASP A 78 11.20 30.95 4.08
N ARG A 79 10.76 32.10 4.57
CA ARG A 79 11.25 32.86 5.74
C ARG A 79 10.74 32.44 7.12
N ASP A 80 9.96 31.36 7.25
CA ASP A 80 9.22 31.10 8.51
C ASP A 80 9.71 29.90 9.36
N ARG A 81 10.61 29.06 8.83
CA ARG A 81 11.29 28.03 9.64
C ARG A 81 12.72 27.88 9.11
N ASP A 82 13.71 27.99 10.00
CA ASP A 82 15.12 27.87 9.66
C ASP A 82 15.34 26.64 8.79
N GLY A 83 16.02 26.80 7.64
CA GLY A 83 16.27 25.72 6.65
C GLY A 83 16.99 24.47 7.19
N GLY A 84 17.30 24.42 8.49
CA GLY A 84 17.70 23.22 9.21
C GLY A 84 16.57 22.22 9.47
N PHE A 85 15.30 22.63 9.47
CA PHE A 85 14.16 21.74 9.74
C PHE A 85 14.01 20.65 8.67
N ASP A 86 13.99 21.04 7.39
CA ASP A 86 13.84 20.12 6.25
C ASP A 86 15.00 19.13 6.18
N ARG A 87 16.23 19.64 6.30
CA ARG A 87 17.43 18.82 6.33
C ARG A 87 17.44 17.84 7.50
N SER A 88 16.99 18.27 8.68
CA SER A 88 16.92 17.41 9.86
C SER A 88 15.93 16.26 9.66
N ALA A 89 14.76 16.54 9.08
CA ALA A 89 13.77 15.51 8.76
C ALA A 89 14.30 14.51 7.71
N ALA A 90 14.91 15.01 6.63
CA ALA A 90 15.52 14.16 5.60
C ALA A 90 16.66 13.30 6.16
N THR A 91 17.52 13.90 6.99
CA THR A 91 18.63 13.19 7.67
C THR A 91 18.10 12.10 8.58
N ALA A 92 17.05 12.37 9.35
CA ALA A 92 16.43 11.40 10.26
C ALA A 92 15.73 10.27 9.50
N ALA A 93 15.05 10.57 8.38
CA ALA A 93 14.44 9.57 7.50
C ALA A 93 15.50 8.65 6.85
N ALA A 94 16.57 9.24 6.31
CA ALA A 94 17.70 8.47 5.78
C ALA A 94 18.39 7.62 6.86
N ALA A 95 18.53 8.14 8.08
CA ALA A 95 19.08 7.38 9.21
C ALA A 95 18.21 6.17 9.58
N ALA A 96 16.88 6.31 9.52
CA ALA A 96 15.96 5.21 9.81
C ALA A 96 16.12 4.04 8.82
N TRP A 97 16.33 4.33 7.54
CA TRP A 97 16.65 3.31 6.53
C TRP A 97 18.07 2.76 6.66
N ASN A 98 19.07 3.62 6.88
CA ASN A 98 20.45 3.20 7.10
C ASN A 98 20.59 2.21 8.28
N ALA A 99 19.73 2.33 9.31
CA ALA A 99 19.72 1.41 10.45
C ALA A 99 19.26 -0.01 10.10
N VAL A 100 18.62 -0.21 8.95
CA VAL A 100 18.03 -1.51 8.54
C VAL A 100 18.63 -2.07 7.24
N LEU A 101 19.35 -1.25 6.48
CA LEU A 101 20.05 -1.65 5.26
C LEU A 101 21.34 -2.46 5.54
N ASP A 102 21.78 -2.54 6.80
CA ASP A 102 22.92 -3.35 7.25
C ASP A 102 24.21 -3.18 6.42
N GLY A 103 24.46 -1.95 5.95
CA GLY A 103 25.63 -1.61 5.15
C GLY A 103 25.57 -2.01 3.67
N ALA A 104 24.52 -2.67 3.20
CA ALA A 104 24.34 -3.02 1.78
C ALA A 104 24.18 -1.78 0.89
N LEU A 105 23.64 -0.70 1.45
CA LEU A 105 23.54 0.62 0.85
C LEU A 105 23.62 1.69 1.94
N ARG A 106 24.34 2.77 1.67
CA ARG A 106 24.39 3.98 2.51
C ARG A 106 23.64 5.12 1.84
N ILE A 107 22.71 5.74 2.57
CA ILE A 107 22.02 6.97 2.15
C ILE A 107 22.65 8.15 2.88
N ASP A 108 23.27 9.06 2.14
CA ASP A 108 23.79 10.32 2.68
C ASP A 108 22.87 11.48 2.28
N VAL A 109 22.71 12.46 3.17
CA VAL A 109 21.91 13.67 2.92
C VAL A 109 22.84 14.87 2.79
N SER A 110 22.63 15.68 1.76
CA SER A 110 23.45 16.85 1.45
C SER A 110 22.58 18.06 1.15
N ASP A 111 23.12 19.26 1.40
CA ASP A 111 22.47 20.51 1.00
C ASP A 111 22.98 20.86 -0.39
N HIS A 112 22.09 20.79 -1.38
CA HIS A 112 22.36 21.25 -2.73
C HIS A 112 21.09 21.92 -3.28
N PRO A 113 21.22 23.05 -4.00
CA PRO A 113 20.08 23.68 -4.62
C PRO A 113 19.56 22.80 -5.76
N ALA A 114 18.64 21.90 -5.45
CA ALA A 114 17.80 21.23 -6.42
C ALA A 114 16.51 22.02 -6.58
N ALA A 115 16.18 22.37 -7.83
CA ALA A 115 15.05 23.25 -8.14
C ALA A 115 13.98 22.58 -9.02
N ASP A 116 14.23 21.37 -9.53
CA ASP A 116 13.31 20.66 -10.41
C ASP A 116 13.46 19.14 -10.28
N LEU A 117 12.47 18.40 -10.77
CA LEU A 117 12.43 16.92 -10.83
C LEU A 117 13.09 16.43 -12.14
N ASP A 118 14.38 16.67 -12.30
CA ASP A 118 15.11 16.33 -13.52
C ASP A 118 15.55 14.85 -13.51
N ALA A 119 14.68 13.99 -14.04
CA ALA A 119 14.93 12.56 -14.22
C ALA A 119 16.14 12.21 -15.13
N THR A 120 16.91 13.19 -15.62
CA THR A 120 18.05 12.98 -16.54
C THR A 120 19.39 13.45 -15.98
N ASP A 121 19.44 14.10 -14.81
CA ASP A 121 20.67 14.69 -14.28
C ASP A 121 21.49 13.72 -13.38
N GLY A 122 20.88 12.61 -12.96
CA GLY A 122 21.50 11.59 -12.13
C GLY A 122 21.69 12.02 -10.68
N ARG A 123 20.91 12.99 -10.21
CA ARG A 123 20.93 13.52 -8.85
C ARG A 123 19.59 13.26 -8.19
N ASN A 124 19.61 12.50 -7.11
CA ASN A 124 18.40 12.29 -6.32
C ASN A 124 18.11 13.55 -5.50
N ALA A 125 17.10 14.33 -5.90
CA ALA A 125 16.72 15.56 -5.23
C ALA A 125 15.52 15.38 -4.30
N ILE A 126 15.48 16.13 -3.20
CA ILE A 126 14.24 16.41 -2.45
C ILE A 126 13.87 17.86 -2.75
N VAL A 127 12.81 18.05 -3.54
CA VAL A 127 12.39 19.35 -4.07
C VAL A 127 11.11 19.82 -3.40
N TRP A 128 11.10 21.05 -2.93
CA TRP A 128 9.93 21.68 -2.32
C TRP A 128 9.13 22.47 -3.35
N LEU A 129 7.97 21.96 -3.73
CA LEU A 129 7.09 22.62 -4.68
C LEU A 129 6.14 23.57 -3.96
N ARG A 130 6.37 24.88 -4.10
CA ARG A 130 5.50 25.97 -3.60
C ARG A 130 4.36 26.33 -4.54
N HIS A 131 4.39 25.73 -5.71
CA HIS A 131 3.28 25.67 -6.65
C HIS A 131 3.18 24.22 -7.02
N TRP A 132 2.18 23.52 -6.47
CA TRP A 132 2.04 22.10 -6.74
C TRP A 132 1.81 21.90 -8.23
N ASP A 133 2.57 20.97 -8.81
CA ASP A 133 2.58 20.83 -10.25
C ASP A 133 1.28 20.16 -10.71
N ASP A 134 0.58 20.76 -11.68
CA ASP A 134 -0.62 20.21 -12.31
C ASP A 134 -0.40 18.79 -12.87
N ASP A 135 0.87 18.42 -13.04
CA ASP A 135 1.34 17.15 -13.56
C ASP A 135 1.36 16.03 -12.53
N LEU A 136 1.28 16.38 -11.24
CA LEU A 136 1.29 15.50 -10.08
C LEU A 136 -0.13 15.36 -9.52
N ASP A 137 -0.33 14.37 -8.64
CA ASP A 137 -1.64 14.21 -8.01
C ASP A 137 -1.95 15.39 -7.07
N PRO A 138 -3.08 16.09 -7.24
CA PRO A 138 -3.41 17.26 -6.42
C PRO A 138 -3.64 16.95 -4.93
N LEU A 139 -3.72 15.68 -4.53
CA LEU A 139 -3.89 15.25 -3.13
C LEU A 139 -2.64 14.57 -2.57
N ALA A 140 -1.54 14.50 -3.31
CA ALA A 140 -0.31 13.88 -2.82
C ALA A 140 0.43 14.82 -1.85
N LEU A 141 0.84 14.25 -0.71
CA LEU A 141 1.79 14.91 0.21
C LEU A 141 3.16 15.06 -0.44
N ALA A 142 3.59 14.00 -1.13
CA ALA A 142 4.85 13.92 -1.83
C ALA A 142 4.76 12.89 -2.95
N VAL A 143 5.69 12.94 -3.89
CA VAL A 143 5.78 12.01 -5.01
C VAL A 143 7.24 11.66 -5.28
N THR A 144 7.55 10.38 -5.29
CA THR A 144 8.84 9.87 -5.78
C THR A 144 8.81 9.60 -7.29
N VAL A 145 9.69 10.26 -8.04
CA VAL A 145 9.94 10.04 -9.47
C VAL A 145 11.22 9.22 -9.60
N ARG A 146 11.10 7.94 -9.95
CA ARG A 146 12.24 7.02 -10.02
C ARG A 146 12.61 6.69 -11.45
N VAL A 147 13.91 6.66 -11.73
CA VAL A 147 14.48 6.24 -13.01
C VAL A 147 15.28 4.96 -12.82
N HIS A 148 15.01 3.95 -13.63
CA HIS A 148 15.77 2.71 -13.62
C HIS A 148 16.08 2.20 -15.02
N VAL A 149 17.12 1.37 -15.12
CA VAL A 149 17.49 0.67 -16.36
C VAL A 149 16.50 -0.45 -16.61
N ARG A 150 15.85 -0.46 -17.78
CA ARG A 150 14.79 -1.40 -18.15
C ARG A 150 15.25 -2.85 -18.03
N SER A 151 16.46 -3.15 -18.50
CA SER A 151 16.95 -4.52 -18.62
C SER A 151 17.54 -5.10 -17.33
N THR A 152 17.76 -4.29 -16.29
CA THR A 152 18.44 -4.76 -15.06
C THR A 152 17.76 -4.33 -13.77
N GLY A 153 16.81 -3.39 -13.82
CA GLY A 153 16.21 -2.81 -12.62
C GLY A 153 17.13 -1.84 -11.87
N ALA A 154 18.36 -1.61 -12.35
CA ALA A 154 19.31 -0.72 -11.69
C ALA A 154 18.76 0.71 -11.63
N ILE A 155 18.47 1.20 -10.42
CA ILE A 155 18.04 2.58 -10.21
C ILE A 155 19.21 3.51 -10.55
N ARG A 156 18.89 4.61 -11.23
CA ARG A 156 19.81 5.65 -11.68
C ARG A 156 19.54 6.98 -11.00
N ASP A 157 18.28 7.23 -10.72
CA ASP A 157 17.78 8.49 -10.18
C ASP A 157 16.50 8.25 -9.38
N ALA A 158 16.27 9.03 -8.34
CA ALA A 158 15.05 9.05 -7.54
C ALA A 158 14.84 10.44 -6.93
N ASP A 159 14.09 11.28 -7.63
CA ASP A 159 13.65 12.58 -7.13
C ASP A 159 12.40 12.45 -6.26
N ILE A 160 12.27 13.32 -5.27
CA ILE A 160 11.14 13.41 -4.35
C ILE A 160 10.60 14.83 -4.40
N ALA A 161 9.37 14.99 -4.89
CA ALA A 161 8.63 16.24 -4.82
C ALA A 161 7.85 16.29 -3.50
N VAL A 162 8.02 17.35 -2.70
CA VAL A 162 7.24 17.60 -1.49
C VAL A 162 6.25 18.72 -1.75
N ASN A 163 4.97 18.49 -1.44
CA ASN A 163 3.91 19.48 -1.64
C ASN A 163 3.97 20.54 -0.54
N ALA A 164 4.61 21.66 -0.84
CA ALA A 164 4.73 22.82 0.04
C ALA A 164 3.64 23.88 -0.20
N ASP A 165 2.73 23.62 -1.16
CA ASP A 165 1.66 24.52 -1.57
C ASP A 165 0.39 24.26 -0.74
N ASP A 166 -0.06 22.99 -0.72
CA ASP A 166 -1.35 22.61 -0.15
C ASP A 166 -1.30 22.15 1.32
N TYR A 167 -0.11 21.78 1.82
CA TYR A 167 0.03 21.08 3.10
C TYR A 167 0.95 21.79 4.09
N ALA A 168 0.53 21.75 5.37
CA ALA A 168 1.34 22.19 6.49
C ALA A 168 2.22 21.03 7.00
N TRP A 169 3.50 21.34 7.24
CA TRP A 169 4.52 20.38 7.66
C TRP A 169 4.99 20.63 9.09
N THR A 170 5.24 19.55 9.83
CA THR A 170 5.72 19.58 11.22
C THR A 170 6.72 18.45 11.51
N ALA A 171 7.56 18.61 12.54
CA ALA A 171 8.24 17.49 13.18
C ALA A 171 7.47 17.24 14.47
N ILE A 172 6.60 16.24 14.46
CA ILE A 172 5.72 15.96 15.59
C ILE A 172 6.52 15.72 16.87
N GLY A 173 6.21 16.50 17.91
CA GLY A 173 6.76 16.40 19.27
C GLY A 173 5.91 17.08 20.34
N ASP A 174 4.83 17.79 19.95
CA ASP A 174 3.95 18.55 20.84
C ASP A 174 2.48 18.13 20.69
N ALA A 175 1.74 18.21 21.81
CA ALA A 175 0.36 17.72 21.97
C ALA A 175 -0.71 18.43 21.13
N ALA A 176 -0.38 19.51 20.42
CA ALA A 176 -1.34 20.32 19.66
C ALA A 176 -1.42 19.97 18.16
N CYS A 177 -0.31 19.56 17.54
CA CYS A 177 -0.10 19.09 16.16
C CYS A 177 -0.77 19.85 14.97
N ASP A 178 -1.69 20.79 15.22
CA ASP A 178 -2.34 21.75 14.31
C ASP A 178 -2.71 21.20 12.91
N ASP A 179 -3.21 19.96 12.85
CA ASP A 179 -3.54 19.25 11.60
C ASP A 179 -2.39 19.16 10.58
N ALA A 180 -1.14 19.33 11.02
CA ALA A 180 0.05 19.25 10.17
C ALA A 180 0.52 17.79 9.98
N PHE A 181 1.21 17.55 8.87
CA PHE A 181 1.82 16.26 8.54
C PHE A 181 3.26 16.16 9.03
N ASP A 182 3.62 15.00 9.59
CA ASP A 182 4.99 14.74 10.03
C ASP A 182 5.92 14.58 8.82
N LEU A 183 6.78 15.56 8.60
CA LEU A 183 7.68 15.57 7.45
C LEU A 183 8.61 14.36 7.43
N GLN A 184 9.18 13.98 8.58
CA GLN A 184 10.04 12.80 8.65
C GLN A 184 9.29 11.54 8.24
N THR A 185 8.05 11.35 8.69
CA THR A 185 7.24 10.19 8.31
C THR A 185 7.03 10.12 6.80
N VAL A 186 6.67 11.24 6.16
CA VAL A 186 6.48 11.27 4.70
C VAL A 186 7.80 11.03 3.97
N LEU A 187 8.90 11.68 4.38
CA LEU A 187 10.20 11.43 3.76
C LEU A 187 10.69 9.99 3.97
N THR A 188 10.43 9.35 5.11
CA THR A 188 10.74 7.93 5.28
C THR A 188 9.96 7.06 4.28
N HIS A 189 8.70 7.39 4.01
CA HIS A 189 7.89 6.71 2.99
C HIS A 189 8.47 6.89 1.57
N GLU A 190 8.71 8.13 1.15
CA GLU A 190 9.24 8.44 -0.18
C GLU A 190 10.63 7.83 -0.40
N ILE A 191 11.50 7.84 0.62
CA ILE A 191 12.79 7.16 0.54
C ILE A 191 12.62 5.64 0.36
N GLY A 192 11.58 5.04 0.93
CA GLY A 192 11.27 3.63 0.67
C GLY A 192 10.96 3.36 -0.82
N HIS A 193 10.22 4.26 -1.48
CA HIS A 193 10.02 4.19 -2.93
C HIS A 193 11.31 4.41 -3.73
N ALA A 194 12.16 5.33 -3.28
CA ALA A 194 13.49 5.56 -3.85
C ALA A 194 14.40 4.34 -3.70
N LEU A 195 14.18 3.51 -2.67
CA LEU A 195 14.87 2.23 -2.47
C LEU A 195 14.29 1.07 -3.30
N GLY A 196 13.14 1.24 -3.94
CA GLY A 196 12.49 0.20 -4.76
C GLY A 196 11.31 -0.51 -4.09
N LEU A 197 10.90 -0.09 -2.88
CA LEU A 197 9.69 -0.62 -2.24
C LEU A 197 8.43 -0.07 -2.91
N GLY A 198 7.41 -0.91 -2.96
CA GLY A 198 6.04 -0.50 -3.27
C GLY A 198 5.27 -0.14 -2.00
N HIS A 199 4.06 0.37 -2.20
CA HIS A 199 3.09 0.55 -1.13
C HIS A 199 2.75 -0.78 -0.43
N GLU A 200 2.69 -0.80 0.90
CA GLU A 200 2.25 -1.97 1.67
C GLU A 200 0.84 -1.75 2.24
N PRO A 201 -0.22 -2.28 1.60
CA PRO A 201 -1.60 -2.00 2.00
C PRO A 201 -2.11 -2.82 3.18
N ASP A 202 -1.52 -3.98 3.43
CA ASP A 202 -2.05 -4.99 4.34
C ASP A 202 -1.48 -4.80 5.76
N ASP A 203 -0.41 -4.01 5.93
CA ASP A 203 0.14 -3.60 7.22
C ASP A 203 -0.01 -2.08 7.47
N ARG A 204 -0.96 -1.71 8.34
CA ARG A 204 -1.16 -0.31 8.76
C ARG A 204 -0.01 0.25 9.59
N ALA A 205 0.87 -0.57 10.13
CA ALA A 205 2.05 -0.11 10.86
C ALA A 205 3.23 0.20 9.91
N ALA A 206 3.26 -0.37 8.71
CA ALA A 206 4.31 -0.14 7.71
C ALA A 206 4.47 1.34 7.38
N VAL A 207 5.71 1.83 7.29
CA VAL A 207 5.96 3.18 6.78
C VAL A 207 5.56 3.25 5.32
N MET A 208 5.68 2.16 4.56
CA MET A 208 5.19 2.04 3.19
C MET A 208 3.67 1.93 3.09
N TYR A 209 2.93 2.02 4.20
CA TYR A 209 1.49 2.15 4.13
C TYR A 209 1.11 3.48 3.45
N PRO A 210 0.12 3.49 2.53
CA PRO A 210 0.04 4.51 1.47
C PRO A 210 -0.60 5.83 1.91
N THR A 211 -0.85 5.94 3.22
CA THR A 211 -1.76 6.89 3.83
C THR A 211 -1.24 7.20 5.22
N VAL A 212 -1.22 8.46 5.61
CA VAL A 212 -0.83 8.84 6.96
C VAL A 212 -1.80 9.90 7.48
N ALA A 213 -2.26 9.74 8.73
CA ALA A 213 -3.07 10.75 9.39
C ALA A 213 -2.25 12.01 9.68
N SER A 214 -2.87 13.20 9.60
CA SER A 214 -2.30 14.39 10.22
C SER A 214 -2.05 14.06 11.68
N CYS A 215 -0.99 14.65 12.25
CA CYS A 215 -0.58 14.35 13.60
C CYS A 215 -0.14 12.88 13.87
N GLN A 216 0.05 12.05 12.83
CA GLN A 216 0.60 10.71 12.98
C GLN A 216 2.09 10.67 12.66
N ALA A 217 2.84 9.94 13.47
CA ALA A 217 4.25 9.65 13.24
C ALA A 217 4.47 8.16 12.94
N LYS A 218 5.16 7.85 11.84
CA LYS A 218 5.61 6.51 11.41
C LYS A 218 7.05 6.61 10.89
N ARG A 219 7.94 7.08 11.77
CA ARG A 219 9.29 7.53 11.41
C ARG A 219 10.28 6.40 11.15
N GLU A 220 10.00 5.21 11.65
CA GLU A 220 10.88 4.03 11.55
C GLU A 220 10.26 2.96 10.64
N PRO A 221 11.08 2.27 9.81
CA PRO A 221 10.63 1.10 9.07
C PRO A 221 10.07 0.02 10.01
N SER A 222 8.87 -0.47 9.71
CA SER A 222 8.23 -1.58 10.38
C SER A 222 8.97 -2.90 10.10
N PRO A 223 8.64 -3.99 10.81
CA PRO A 223 9.15 -5.32 10.47
C PRO A 223 8.92 -5.73 9.02
N ASP A 224 7.82 -5.27 8.41
CA ASP A 224 7.53 -5.55 7.01
C ASP A 224 8.47 -4.79 6.07
N ASP A 225 8.59 -3.48 6.27
CA ASP A 225 9.47 -2.63 5.49
C ASP A 225 10.93 -3.13 5.53
N ARG A 226 11.36 -3.59 6.73
CA ARG A 226 12.68 -4.21 6.96
C ARG A 226 12.85 -5.50 6.16
N ALA A 227 11.83 -6.34 6.11
CA ALA A 227 11.87 -7.57 5.32
C ALA A 227 11.94 -7.26 3.81
N GLY A 228 11.25 -6.21 3.36
CA GLY A 228 11.30 -5.74 1.97
C GLY A 228 12.69 -5.27 1.56
N VAL A 229 13.34 -4.40 2.34
CA VAL A 229 14.71 -3.95 2.01
C VAL A 229 15.73 -5.07 2.17
N ALA A 230 15.57 -5.97 3.13
CA ALA A 230 16.42 -7.16 3.22
C ALA A 230 16.29 -8.02 1.95
N ALA A 231 15.08 -8.23 1.43
CA ALA A 231 14.90 -8.98 0.19
C ALA A 231 15.54 -8.31 -1.02
N LEU A 232 15.50 -6.97 -1.10
CA LEU A 232 16.14 -6.22 -2.19
C LEU A 232 17.68 -6.20 -2.08
N TYR A 233 18.22 -6.02 -0.88
CA TYR A 233 19.62 -5.63 -0.69
C TYR A 233 20.50 -6.69 0.00
N ALA A 234 19.93 -7.71 0.66
CA ALA A 234 20.73 -8.78 1.28
C ALA A 234 21.48 -9.65 0.25
N VAL A 235 21.03 -9.66 -1.01
CA VAL A 235 21.66 -10.43 -2.11
C VAL A 235 23.03 -9.84 -2.50
N ALA A 236 23.31 -8.57 -2.19
CA ALA A 236 24.60 -7.95 -2.48
C ALA A 236 25.77 -8.52 -1.64
N ALA A 237 25.49 -9.33 -0.61
CA ALA A 237 26.49 -9.98 0.25
C ALA A 237 26.77 -11.47 -0.06
N GLY A 238 26.37 -11.98 -1.23
CA GLY A 238 26.80 -13.30 -1.72
C GLY A 238 25.97 -14.51 -1.24
N ALA A 239 24.68 -14.34 -0.95
CA ALA A 239 23.76 -15.46 -0.73
C ALA A 239 23.09 -15.89 -2.06
N PRO A 240 22.85 -17.20 -2.30
CA PRO A 240 22.08 -17.66 -3.44
C PRO A 240 20.64 -17.14 -3.38
N ASP A 241 20.15 -16.74 -4.54
CA ASP A 241 18.82 -16.18 -4.81
C ASP A 241 17.69 -16.98 -4.12
N PRO A 242 16.90 -16.38 -3.21
CA PRO A 242 15.72 -17.02 -2.66
C PRO A 242 14.58 -16.93 -3.68
N ALA A 243 14.68 -17.75 -4.73
CA ALA A 243 13.68 -18.00 -5.77
C ALA A 243 12.82 -16.77 -6.10
N ALA A 244 13.25 -16.03 -7.13
CA ALA A 244 12.45 -15.00 -7.79
C ALA A 244 10.96 -15.43 -7.89
N PRO A 245 10.00 -14.55 -7.55
CA PRO A 245 8.59 -14.85 -7.76
C PRO A 245 8.35 -15.13 -9.26
N PRO A 246 7.35 -15.94 -9.64
CA PRO A 246 6.91 -15.94 -11.01
C PRO A 246 6.49 -14.51 -11.36
N ALA A 247 7.14 -13.91 -12.36
CA ALA A 247 6.63 -12.70 -13.00
C ALA A 247 5.22 -13.03 -13.47
N GLU A 248 4.20 -12.40 -12.90
CA GLU A 248 2.82 -12.54 -13.39
C GLU A 248 2.75 -11.83 -14.75
N PRO A 249 2.58 -12.55 -15.87
CA PRO A 249 2.23 -11.90 -17.12
C PRO A 249 0.78 -11.42 -17.00
N LEU A 250 0.53 -10.19 -17.47
CA LEU A 250 -0.82 -9.64 -17.52
C LEU A 250 -1.77 -10.57 -18.31
N ALA A 251 -2.77 -11.09 -17.59
CA ALA A 251 -4.00 -11.78 -18.03
C ALA A 251 -3.91 -13.22 -18.57
N THR A 252 -4.39 -14.20 -17.77
CA THR A 252 -5.64 -14.97 -17.97
C THR A 252 -5.70 -16.18 -17.01
N ALA A 253 -6.71 -16.25 -16.12
CA ALA A 253 -7.43 -17.49 -15.79
C ALA A 253 -8.54 -17.24 -14.74
N PHE A 254 -9.70 -17.83 -15.03
CA PHE A 254 -10.91 -17.93 -14.22
C PHE A 254 -10.75 -18.91 -13.04
N GLY A 255 -11.58 -18.76 -11.99
CA GLY A 255 -12.00 -19.89 -11.16
C GLY A 255 -12.30 -19.58 -9.69
N CYS A 256 -13.56 -19.74 -9.29
CA CYS A 256 -14.13 -19.51 -7.96
C CYS A 256 -13.52 -20.35 -6.82
N ALA A 257 -13.51 -19.79 -5.59
CA ALA A 257 -14.18 -20.38 -4.42
C ALA A 257 -14.21 -19.40 -3.23
N ALA A 258 -15.40 -19.20 -2.68
CA ALA A 258 -15.63 -18.54 -1.40
C ALA A 258 -15.49 -19.55 -0.25
N ALA A 259 -14.94 -19.11 0.88
CA ALA A 259 -15.24 -19.66 2.20
C ALA A 259 -14.91 -18.59 3.25
N GLY A 260 -15.92 -18.14 3.99
CA GLY A 260 -15.74 -17.37 5.20
C GLY A 260 -15.43 -18.28 6.39
N ASP A 261 -14.96 -17.69 7.48
CA ASP A 261 -15.39 -18.03 8.84
C ASP A 261 -14.88 -16.96 9.82
N GLY A 262 -15.77 -16.02 10.13
CA GLY A 262 -15.67 -15.17 11.30
C GLY A 262 -16.25 -15.91 12.50
N GLY A 263 -15.39 -16.46 13.35
CA GLY A 263 -15.84 -17.33 14.43
C GLY A 263 -14.86 -17.51 15.58
N ALA A 264 -14.23 -16.44 16.08
CA ALA A 264 -13.45 -16.53 17.34
C ALA A 264 -13.33 -15.23 18.17
N ALA A 265 -13.82 -14.08 17.69
CA ALA A 265 -13.61 -12.81 18.39
C ALA A 265 -14.65 -12.50 19.50
N TRP A 266 -15.83 -13.14 19.48
CA TRP A 266 -16.92 -12.81 20.41
C TRP A 266 -16.80 -13.46 21.78
N LEU A 267 -16.09 -14.59 21.89
CA LEU A 267 -15.96 -15.32 23.17
C LEU A 267 -14.98 -14.67 24.15
N VAL A 268 -13.97 -13.94 23.63
CA VAL A 268 -12.98 -13.22 24.47
C VAL A 268 -13.56 -11.92 25.04
N ALA A 269 -14.37 -11.20 24.26
CA ALA A 269 -15.01 -9.96 24.69
C ALA A 269 -16.06 -10.20 25.81
N ALA A 270 -16.82 -11.29 25.73
CA ALA A 270 -17.80 -11.66 26.76
C ALA A 270 -17.15 -12.08 28.08
N ALA A 271 -15.99 -12.75 28.03
CA ALA A 271 -15.24 -13.15 29.23
C ALA A 271 -14.62 -11.95 29.97
N LEU A 272 -14.12 -10.96 29.24
CA LEU A 272 -13.58 -9.71 29.81
C LEU A 272 -14.66 -8.83 30.44
N ALA A 273 -15.83 -8.72 29.79
CA ALA A 273 -16.96 -7.98 30.34
C ALA A 273 -17.48 -8.59 31.66
N TRP A 274 -17.46 -9.93 31.76
CA TRP A 274 -17.86 -10.63 32.97
C TRP A 274 -16.86 -10.48 34.14
N LEU A 275 -15.55 -10.43 33.84
CA LEU A 275 -14.49 -10.17 34.82
C LEU A 275 -14.53 -8.75 35.38
N ILE A 276 -14.89 -7.76 34.53
CA ILE A 276 -15.02 -6.36 34.94
C ILE A 276 -16.30 -6.16 35.77
N ALA A 277 -17.39 -6.85 35.45
CA ALA A 277 -18.66 -6.74 36.18
C ALA A 277 -18.63 -7.34 37.60
N ARG A 278 -17.65 -8.18 37.94
CA ARG A 278 -17.56 -8.87 39.25
C ARG A 278 -16.78 -8.14 40.34
N ARG A 279 -16.17 -6.98 40.05
CA ARG A 279 -15.42 -6.21 41.05
C ARG A 279 -16.22 -4.99 41.52
N ARG A 280 -17.10 -5.19 42.50
CA ARG A 280 -17.70 -4.10 43.28
C ARG A 280 -16.69 -3.60 44.32
N ALA A 281 -16.04 -2.48 44.06
CA ALA A 281 -15.77 -1.41 45.04
C ALA A 281 -14.93 -0.29 44.41
N GLY A 282 -15.50 0.93 44.42
CA GLY A 282 -14.76 2.15 44.73
C GLY A 282 -13.95 2.80 43.61
N ALA A 283 -14.54 3.83 43.01
CA ALA A 283 -13.87 5.02 42.49
C ALA A 283 -12.69 4.81 41.52
N LEU A 284 -12.99 4.74 40.20
CA LEU A 284 -12.11 5.23 39.11
C LEU A 284 -12.80 5.18 37.73
N ALA A 285 -14.11 5.42 37.67
CA ALA A 285 -14.89 5.35 36.41
C ALA A 285 -15.24 6.73 35.80
N VAL A 286 -14.55 7.81 36.20
CA VAL A 286 -14.80 9.16 35.66
C VAL A 286 -13.58 9.75 34.92
N ALA A 287 -12.39 9.13 35.00
CA ALA A 287 -11.21 9.63 34.28
C ALA A 287 -11.06 9.09 32.84
N ALA A 288 -11.85 8.09 32.42
CA ALA A 288 -11.74 7.49 31.09
C ALA A 288 -12.81 7.96 30.08
N ALA A 289 -13.80 8.74 30.52
CA ALA A 289 -14.93 9.16 29.67
C ALA A 289 -14.87 10.63 29.22
N VAL A 290 -13.85 11.38 29.64
CA VAL A 290 -13.69 12.82 29.29
C VAL A 290 -12.54 13.10 28.31
N VAL A 291 -11.72 12.09 27.94
CA VAL A 291 -10.70 12.25 26.89
C VAL A 291 -11.22 11.89 25.48
N ALA A 292 -12.46 11.40 25.37
CA ALA A 292 -13.06 11.04 24.08
C ALA A 292 -13.85 12.18 23.38
N ALA A 293 -13.85 13.39 23.94
CA ALA A 293 -14.54 14.53 23.36
C ALA A 293 -13.51 15.64 23.05
N ALA A 294 -13.40 15.96 21.76
CA ALA A 294 -12.49 16.93 21.12
C ALA A 294 -11.07 16.42 20.82
N VAL A 295 -10.95 15.38 19.99
CA VAL A 295 -9.82 15.30 19.05
C VAL A 295 -10.33 15.95 17.75
N PRO A 296 -9.81 17.12 17.33
CA PRO A 296 -10.02 17.62 15.98
C PRO A 296 -9.70 16.50 14.99
N GLY A 297 -10.55 16.32 13.98
CA GLY A 297 -10.45 15.17 13.07
C GLY A 297 -9.09 15.10 12.39
N ALA A 298 -8.25 14.15 12.81
CA ALA A 298 -6.99 13.86 12.15
C ALA A 298 -7.26 13.56 10.67
N ARG A 299 -6.80 14.45 9.78
CA ARG A 299 -6.97 14.34 8.33
C ARG A 299 -5.87 13.44 7.80
N ALA A 300 -6.20 12.23 7.36
CA ALA A 300 -5.23 11.43 6.63
C ALA A 300 -5.07 11.94 5.21
N SER A 301 -3.82 12.26 4.85
CA SER A 301 -3.46 12.50 3.46
C SER A 301 -2.90 11.22 2.89
N ALA A 302 -3.48 10.94 1.75
CA ALA A 302 -3.49 9.70 1.05
C ALA A 302 -4.22 10.01 -0.23
N LEU A 303 -3.97 9.21 -1.25
CA LEU A 303 -4.83 9.23 -2.40
C LEU A 303 -6.26 8.94 -1.93
N ARG A 304 -7.12 9.96 -1.82
CA ARG A 304 -8.50 9.72 -1.35
C ARG A 304 -9.16 8.83 -2.38
N ARG A 305 -9.89 7.81 -1.93
CA ARG A 305 -10.79 7.03 -2.77
C ARG A 305 -11.72 8.06 -3.36
N ALA A 306 -11.49 8.41 -4.60
CA ALA A 306 -12.32 9.32 -5.35
C ALA A 306 -13.42 8.46 -5.96
N PRO A 307 -14.65 8.50 -5.42
CA PRO A 307 -15.77 7.88 -6.11
C PRO A 307 -15.88 8.50 -7.50
N VAL A 308 -16.46 7.77 -8.44
CA VAL A 308 -16.70 8.28 -9.80
C VAL A 308 -17.37 9.65 -9.77
N ALA A 309 -18.27 9.89 -8.81
CA ALA A 309 -18.89 11.18 -8.61
C ALA A 309 -17.91 12.33 -8.29
N GLU A 310 -16.89 12.08 -7.47
CA GLU A 310 -15.89 13.09 -7.13
C GLU A 310 -14.95 13.36 -8.31
N LEU A 311 -14.52 12.30 -9.00
CA LEU A 311 -13.73 12.42 -10.22
C LEU A 311 -14.49 13.21 -11.30
N ALA A 312 -15.80 12.93 -11.46
CA ALA A 312 -16.65 13.64 -12.41
C ALA A 312 -16.73 15.14 -12.09
N ARG A 313 -16.88 15.51 -10.82
CA ARG A 313 -16.94 16.92 -10.39
C ARG A 313 -15.61 17.65 -10.53
N ALA A 314 -14.50 16.93 -10.41
CA ALA A 314 -13.16 17.50 -10.52
C ALA A 314 -12.63 17.55 -11.96
N ALA A 315 -13.29 16.89 -12.91
CA ALA A 315 -12.91 16.83 -14.31
C ALA A 315 -13.56 17.95 -15.14
N ASP A 316 -12.79 18.51 -16.09
CA ASP A 316 -13.32 19.44 -17.09
C ASP A 316 -14.06 18.69 -18.20
N ALA A 317 -13.66 17.43 -18.46
CA ALA A 317 -14.33 16.53 -19.38
C ALA A 317 -14.19 15.07 -18.93
N VAL A 318 -15.19 14.25 -19.27
CA VAL A 318 -15.11 12.79 -19.16
C VAL A 318 -15.32 12.20 -20.54
N VAL A 319 -14.26 11.60 -21.09
CA VAL A 319 -14.23 11.11 -22.47
C VAL A 319 -14.15 9.60 -22.50
N ARG A 320 -14.81 8.98 -23.46
CA ARG A 320 -14.50 7.64 -23.92
C ARG A 320 -13.74 7.75 -25.24
N GLY A 321 -12.66 6.99 -25.38
CA GLY A 321 -11.85 7.03 -26.59
C GLY A 321 -10.89 5.87 -26.72
N ARG A 322 -10.19 5.83 -27.84
CA ARG A 322 -9.11 4.88 -28.11
C ARG A 322 -7.77 5.60 -28.04
N ALA A 323 -6.82 5.07 -27.29
CA ALA A 323 -5.44 5.51 -27.31
C ALA A 323 -4.84 5.11 -28.66
N VAL A 324 -4.52 6.08 -29.50
CA VAL A 324 -4.07 5.85 -30.90
C VAL A 324 -2.57 6.02 -31.07
N ALA A 325 -1.93 6.80 -30.22
CA ALA A 325 -0.49 6.98 -30.22
C ALA A 325 0.02 7.29 -28.81
N GLU A 326 1.25 6.90 -28.56
CA GLU A 326 1.98 7.22 -27.34
C GLU A 326 3.35 7.76 -27.77
N ARG A 327 3.78 8.87 -27.16
CA ARG A 327 5.11 9.44 -27.39
C ARG A 327 5.73 9.87 -26.07
N VAL A 328 7.02 9.60 -25.93
CA VAL A 328 7.80 10.10 -24.80
C VAL A 328 8.29 11.50 -25.14
N VAL A 329 8.07 12.43 -24.22
CA VAL A 329 8.44 13.84 -24.34
C VAL A 329 9.30 14.20 -23.16
N VAL A 330 10.45 14.84 -23.41
CA VAL A 330 11.26 15.43 -22.35
C VAL A 330 11.02 16.93 -22.36
N ASP A 331 10.56 17.47 -21.23
CA ASP A 331 10.35 18.91 -21.05
C ASP A 331 11.03 19.34 -19.74
N ARG A 332 12.06 20.19 -19.85
CA ARG A 332 12.88 20.65 -18.71
C ARG A 332 13.38 19.50 -17.81
N GLY A 333 13.94 18.45 -18.43
CA GLY A 333 14.49 17.29 -17.71
C GLY A 333 13.45 16.27 -17.24
N ARG A 334 12.18 16.67 -17.16
CA ARG A 334 11.10 15.75 -16.81
C ARG A 334 10.70 14.90 -18.00
N VAL A 335 10.59 13.60 -17.77
CA VAL A 335 10.14 12.63 -18.77
C VAL A 335 8.63 12.44 -18.65
N TYR A 336 7.94 12.75 -19.73
CA TYR A 336 6.50 12.58 -19.87
C TYR A 336 6.18 11.54 -20.93
N THR A 337 5.00 10.95 -20.78
CA THR A 337 4.33 10.16 -21.81
C THR A 337 3.07 10.91 -22.21
N ASP A 338 3.06 11.39 -23.46
CA ASP A 338 1.87 11.93 -24.11
C ASP A 338 1.12 10.80 -24.81
N VAL A 339 -0.14 10.59 -24.43
CA VAL A 339 -1.02 9.63 -25.08
C VAL A 339 -2.12 10.38 -25.82
N ASP A 340 -2.15 10.22 -27.15
CA ASP A 340 -3.20 10.79 -27.99
C ASP A 340 -4.42 9.87 -27.98
N LEU A 341 -5.55 10.45 -27.57
CA LEU A 341 -6.84 9.78 -27.49
C LEU A 341 -7.75 10.25 -28.62
N ALA A 342 -8.18 9.33 -29.47
CA ALA A 342 -9.30 9.56 -30.39
C ALA A 342 -10.61 9.40 -29.62
N VAL A 343 -11.31 10.51 -29.40
CA VAL A 343 -12.55 10.53 -28.60
C VAL A 343 -13.68 9.96 -29.44
N THR A 344 -14.29 8.89 -28.94
CA THR A 344 -15.42 8.22 -29.61
C THR A 344 -16.76 8.64 -29.03
N ASP A 345 -16.77 9.13 -27.79
CA ASP A 345 -17.98 9.43 -27.05
C ASP A 345 -17.69 10.38 -25.88
N CYS A 346 -18.62 11.30 -25.62
CA CYS A 346 -18.50 12.33 -24.58
C CYS A 346 -19.49 12.04 -23.46
N LEU A 347 -18.98 11.79 -22.26
CA LEU A 347 -19.80 11.43 -21.10
C LEU A 347 -20.14 12.65 -20.24
N ALA A 348 -19.24 13.64 -20.18
CA ALA A 348 -19.46 14.91 -19.49
C ALA A 348 -18.52 16.01 -19.97
N GLY A 349 -18.92 17.28 -19.79
CA GLY A 349 -18.11 18.45 -20.12
C GLY A 349 -18.00 18.74 -21.62
N ALA A 350 -17.01 19.53 -22.00
CA ALA A 350 -16.73 19.87 -23.39
C ALA A 350 -15.63 18.94 -23.95
N CYS A 351 -16.05 17.89 -24.65
CA CYS A 351 -15.11 16.90 -25.20
C CYS A 351 -14.65 17.28 -26.62
N PRO A 352 -13.33 17.47 -26.86
CA PRO A 352 -12.80 17.59 -28.22
C PRO A 352 -12.88 16.24 -28.96
N ARG A 353 -12.75 16.27 -30.30
CA ARG A 353 -12.71 15.02 -31.12
C ARG A 353 -11.46 14.17 -30.88
N SER A 354 -10.39 14.81 -30.42
CA SER A 354 -9.16 14.18 -29.99
C SER A 354 -8.52 15.03 -28.90
N LEU A 355 -7.82 14.39 -27.96
CA LEU A 355 -7.04 15.08 -26.94
C LEU A 355 -5.76 14.33 -26.64
N THR A 356 -4.78 15.03 -26.07
CA THR A 356 -3.54 14.43 -25.56
C THR A 356 -3.58 14.41 -24.05
N ILE A 357 -3.47 13.22 -23.45
CA ILE A 357 -3.29 13.05 -22.01
C ILE A 357 -1.79 12.97 -21.76
N ARG A 358 -1.26 13.92 -20.98
CA ARG A 358 0.15 13.93 -20.56
C ARG A 358 0.27 13.32 -19.17
N ARG A 359 1.21 12.40 -19.00
CA ARG A 359 1.49 11.72 -17.73
C ARG A 359 2.98 11.75 -17.44
N LEU A 360 3.36 12.01 -16.19
CA LEU A 360 4.76 11.92 -15.77
C LEU A 360 5.22 10.46 -15.79
N GLY A 361 6.44 10.21 -16.25
CA GLY A 361 6.98 8.88 -16.48
C GLY A 361 6.93 8.45 -17.94
N GLY A 362 7.45 7.26 -18.22
CA GLY A 362 7.60 6.74 -19.58
C GLY A 362 8.96 6.08 -19.77
N ALA A 363 9.25 5.65 -20.99
CA ALA A 363 10.52 4.99 -21.28
C ALA A 363 11.39 5.79 -22.28
N LEU A 364 12.50 6.32 -21.79
CA LEU A 364 13.48 7.08 -22.57
C LEU A 364 14.67 6.18 -22.91
N GLY A 365 14.68 5.60 -24.12
CA GLY A 365 15.70 4.63 -24.51
C GLY A 365 15.64 3.38 -23.62
N ASP A 366 16.74 3.09 -22.93
CA ASP A 366 16.85 1.98 -21.97
C ASP A 366 16.43 2.38 -20.54
N TRP A 367 16.01 3.63 -20.32
CA TRP A 367 15.55 4.10 -19.03
C TRP A 367 14.04 4.07 -18.93
N VAL A 368 13.54 3.70 -17.76
CA VAL A 368 12.12 3.74 -17.42
C VAL A 368 11.95 4.67 -16.24
N VAL A 369 11.18 5.73 -16.45
CA VAL A 369 10.78 6.69 -15.44
C VAL A 369 9.41 6.27 -14.92
N THR A 370 9.34 5.99 -13.62
CA THR A 370 8.14 5.51 -12.94
C THR A 370 7.74 6.47 -11.83
N VAL A 371 6.45 6.78 -11.80
CA VAL A 371 5.79 7.47 -10.69
C VAL A 371 4.78 6.48 -10.11
N PRO A 372 4.96 6.00 -8.88
CA PRO A 372 3.99 5.13 -8.22
C PRO A 372 2.59 5.76 -8.27
N GLY A 373 1.57 4.99 -8.68
CA GLY A 373 0.19 5.49 -8.72
C GLY A 373 -0.26 6.23 -9.98
N ALA A 374 0.62 6.55 -10.94
CA ALA A 374 0.30 7.42 -12.08
C ALA A 374 -0.78 6.92 -13.07
N GLY A 375 -1.21 5.65 -12.98
CA GLY A 375 -2.21 5.04 -13.86
C GLY A 375 -1.65 4.70 -15.23
N ARG A 376 -1.83 3.46 -15.71
CA ARG A 376 -1.32 3.03 -17.02
C ARG A 376 -2.35 3.28 -18.12
N LEU A 377 -1.88 3.88 -19.21
CA LEU A 377 -2.63 4.10 -20.45
C LEU A 377 -1.67 3.82 -21.61
N ALA A 378 -1.94 2.80 -22.43
CA ALA A 378 -1.07 2.39 -23.53
C ALA A 378 -1.78 2.52 -24.88
N ALA A 379 -1.01 2.72 -25.95
CA ALA A 379 -1.57 2.71 -27.31
C ALA A 379 -2.31 1.39 -27.59
N GLY A 380 -3.52 1.50 -28.16
CA GLY A 380 -4.42 0.38 -28.41
C GLY A 380 -5.53 0.25 -27.36
N ASP A 381 -5.34 0.77 -26.14
CA ASP A 381 -6.36 0.74 -25.11
C ASP A 381 -7.60 1.52 -25.53
N GLU A 382 -8.77 0.97 -25.20
CA GLU A 382 -10.01 1.74 -25.20
C GLU A 382 -10.29 2.14 -23.75
N VAL A 383 -10.46 3.44 -23.50
CA VAL A 383 -10.55 3.98 -22.14
C VAL A 383 -11.72 4.94 -21.94
N ILE A 384 -12.18 5.02 -20.69
CA ILE A 384 -12.89 6.19 -20.16
C ILE A 384 -11.91 6.95 -19.29
N ALA A 385 -11.66 8.22 -19.62
CA ALA A 385 -10.72 9.08 -18.92
C ALA A 385 -11.43 10.32 -18.36
N PHE A 386 -11.20 10.57 -17.08
CA PHE A 386 -11.58 11.78 -16.36
C PHE A 386 -10.43 12.76 -16.47
N VAL A 387 -10.63 13.86 -17.19
CA VAL A 387 -9.55 14.74 -17.59
C VAL A 387 -9.78 16.18 -17.18
N ARG A 388 -8.70 16.85 -16.79
CA ARG A 388 -8.62 18.30 -16.57
C ARG A 388 -7.65 18.91 -17.58
N ALA A 389 -7.97 20.08 -18.10
CA ALA A 389 -7.07 20.86 -18.94
C ALA A 389 -5.87 21.32 -18.10
N GLY A 390 -4.67 21.21 -18.66
CA GLY A 390 -3.44 21.63 -18.02
C GLY A 390 -2.42 22.10 -19.05
N ARG A 391 -1.20 22.38 -18.59
CA ARG A 391 -0.12 22.78 -19.50
C ARG A 391 0.20 21.64 -20.47
N GLY A 392 0.14 21.94 -21.78
CA GLY A 392 0.51 21.01 -22.84
C GLY A 392 -0.53 19.94 -23.18
N GLY A 393 -1.75 20.01 -22.65
CA GLY A 393 -2.82 19.07 -22.96
C GLY A 393 -3.76 18.84 -21.79
N TYR A 394 -4.09 17.57 -21.54
CA TYR A 394 -4.96 17.14 -20.45
C TYR A 394 -4.20 16.27 -19.46
N ARG A 395 -4.67 16.25 -18.20
CA ARG A 395 -4.18 15.38 -17.12
C ARG A 395 -5.29 14.48 -16.60
N LEU A 396 -4.93 13.30 -16.11
CA LEU A 396 -5.86 12.42 -15.42
C LEU A 396 -6.21 13.00 -14.05
N VAL A 397 -7.49 13.09 -13.75
CA VAL A 397 -7.97 13.46 -12.41
C VAL A 397 -7.76 12.27 -11.47
N GLY A 398 -7.00 12.46 -10.39
CA GLY A 398 -6.74 11.40 -9.40
C GLY A 398 -5.82 10.28 -9.89
N MET A 399 -4.92 10.58 -10.83
CA MET A 399 -3.98 9.62 -11.45
C MET A 399 -4.66 8.34 -11.94
N ALA A 400 -4.26 7.15 -11.46
CA ALA A 400 -4.87 5.87 -11.83
C ALA A 400 -6.37 5.78 -11.55
N GLN A 401 -6.90 6.58 -10.62
CA GLN A 401 -8.33 6.55 -10.30
C GLN A 401 -9.20 7.12 -11.42
N GLY A 402 -8.64 8.03 -12.22
CA GLY A 402 -9.32 8.74 -13.30
C GLY A 402 -9.37 8.01 -14.63
N VAL A 403 -8.91 6.75 -14.70
CA VAL A 403 -8.92 5.98 -15.95
C VAL A 403 -9.56 4.61 -15.75
N PHE A 404 -10.42 4.24 -16.68
CA PHE A 404 -11.01 2.91 -16.79
C PHE A 404 -10.66 2.33 -18.16
N VAL A 405 -10.15 1.11 -18.19
CA VAL A 405 -9.74 0.42 -19.42
C VAL A 405 -10.80 -0.61 -19.81
N ALA A 406 -11.14 -0.69 -21.09
CA ALA A 406 -12.11 -1.66 -21.58
C ALA A 406 -11.56 -3.09 -21.51
N ALA A 407 -12.35 -4.01 -20.96
CA ALA A 407 -12.05 -5.43 -20.93
C ALA A 407 -13.34 -6.25 -20.95
N GLY A 408 -13.48 -7.13 -21.94
CA GLY A 408 -14.63 -8.06 -22.02
C GLY A 408 -16.00 -7.38 -22.03
N GLY A 409 -16.13 -6.21 -22.67
CA GLY A 409 -17.37 -5.42 -22.71
C GLY A 409 -17.68 -4.64 -21.42
N SER A 410 -16.78 -4.68 -20.44
CA SER A 410 -16.84 -3.90 -19.20
C SER A 410 -15.71 -2.88 -19.14
N TRP A 411 -15.79 -1.97 -18.17
CA TRP A 411 -14.80 -0.94 -17.89
C TRP A 411 -14.14 -1.25 -16.56
N ILE A 412 -12.84 -1.51 -16.61
CA ILE A 412 -12.06 -1.91 -15.45
C ILE A 412 -11.21 -0.75 -14.99
N ARG A 413 -11.34 -0.41 -13.72
CA ARG A 413 -10.37 0.43 -13.01
C ARG A 413 -9.60 -0.45 -12.05
N ASP A 414 -8.32 -0.63 -12.33
CA ASP A 414 -7.44 -1.45 -11.52
C ASP A 414 -6.58 -0.56 -10.63
N LEU A 415 -6.91 -0.55 -9.35
CA LEU A 415 -6.17 0.16 -8.33
C LEU A 415 -5.38 -0.80 -7.45
N THR A 416 -5.17 -2.05 -7.85
CA THR A 416 -4.46 -3.01 -6.98
C THR A 416 -3.05 -2.58 -6.60
N ASP A 417 -2.38 -1.80 -7.46
CA ASP A 417 -1.08 -1.16 -7.19
C ASP A 417 -1.21 0.28 -6.67
N VAL A 418 -2.45 0.77 -6.48
CA VAL A 418 -2.78 2.15 -6.11
C VAL A 418 -3.73 2.18 -4.93
N MET A 419 -3.18 2.44 -3.77
CA MET A 419 -3.96 2.43 -2.54
C MET A 419 -4.61 3.76 -2.25
N VAL A 420 -5.83 3.70 -1.73
CA VAL A 420 -6.64 4.88 -1.47
C VAL A 420 -7.32 4.85 -0.10
N VAL A 421 -7.60 6.01 0.49
CA VAL A 421 -8.38 6.11 1.75
C VAL A 421 -9.87 6.26 1.50
N ASP A 422 -10.70 5.56 2.27
CA ASP A 422 -12.13 5.89 2.31
C ASP A 422 -12.38 7.28 2.92
N ALA A 423 -13.63 7.74 2.83
CA ALA A 423 -14.05 9.03 3.39
C ALA A 423 -13.83 9.18 4.92
N ARG A 424 -13.45 8.09 5.62
CA ARG A 424 -13.13 8.08 7.05
C ARG A 424 -11.62 7.97 7.30
N GLY A 425 -10.79 8.16 6.28
CA GLY A 425 -9.33 8.08 6.37
C GLY A 425 -8.80 6.65 6.55
N ARG A 426 -9.63 5.62 6.37
CA ARG A 426 -9.17 4.22 6.46
C ARG A 426 -8.66 3.82 5.09
N ALA A 427 -7.40 3.40 4.99
CA ALA A 427 -6.96 2.85 3.72
C ALA A 427 -7.77 1.60 3.37
N VAL A 428 -8.14 1.55 2.11
CA VAL A 428 -8.91 0.49 1.48
C VAL A 428 -7.98 -0.15 0.49
N ARG A 429 -7.81 -1.47 0.62
CA ARG A 429 -7.02 -2.28 -0.29
C ARG A 429 -7.37 -1.91 -1.73
N GLY A 430 -6.39 -1.45 -2.50
CA GLY A 430 -6.50 -1.24 -3.93
C GLY A 430 -7.31 -2.36 -4.57
N TRP A 431 -8.40 -2.01 -5.24
CA TRP A 431 -9.35 -3.00 -5.73
C TRP A 431 -9.55 -2.82 -7.22
N ARG A 432 -9.93 -3.92 -7.87
CA ARG A 432 -10.37 -3.90 -9.25
C ARG A 432 -11.87 -3.64 -9.26
N GLU A 433 -12.28 -2.50 -9.81
CA GLU A 433 -13.68 -2.23 -10.09
C GLU A 433 -14.00 -2.62 -11.52
N THR A 434 -15.15 -3.27 -11.69
CA THR A 434 -15.72 -3.55 -13.01
C THR A 434 -17.05 -2.81 -13.12
N TRP A 435 -17.20 -2.04 -14.18
CA TRP A 435 -18.39 -1.26 -14.45
C TRP A 435 -18.98 -1.57 -15.82
N SER A 436 -20.31 -1.47 -15.93
CA SER A 436 -20.96 -1.33 -17.23
C SER A 436 -20.87 0.12 -17.70
N LEU A 437 -20.87 0.35 -19.03
CA LEU A 437 -20.90 1.71 -19.58
C LEU A 437 -22.14 2.49 -19.11
N ALA A 438 -23.29 1.82 -19.03
CA ALA A 438 -24.54 2.43 -18.59
C ALA A 438 -24.47 2.88 -17.12
N SER A 439 -23.92 2.05 -16.24
CA SER A 439 -23.74 2.37 -14.82
C SER A 439 -22.78 3.54 -14.63
N LEU A 440 -21.64 3.57 -15.33
CA LEU A 440 -20.69 4.68 -15.27
C LEU A 440 -21.33 5.99 -15.74
N ARG A 441 -22.02 5.97 -16.89
CA ARG A 441 -22.74 7.14 -17.42
C ARG A 441 -23.77 7.66 -16.42
N SER A 442 -24.54 6.77 -15.81
CA SER A 442 -25.54 7.13 -14.80
C SER A 442 -24.90 7.79 -13.58
N GLU A 443 -23.80 7.23 -13.07
CA GLU A 443 -23.09 7.76 -11.91
C GLU A 443 -22.48 9.15 -12.20
N ILE A 444 -21.85 9.32 -13.36
CA ILE A 444 -21.31 10.61 -13.82
C ILE A 444 -22.42 11.66 -13.93
N ALA A 445 -23.53 11.32 -14.59
CA ALA A 445 -24.65 12.25 -14.76
C ALA A 445 -25.28 12.67 -13.42
N SER A 446 -25.51 11.69 -12.53
CA SER A 446 -26.04 11.93 -11.18
C SER A 446 -25.15 12.86 -10.36
N ALA A 447 -23.83 12.67 -10.44
CA ALA A 447 -22.86 13.47 -9.72
C ALA A 447 -22.82 14.94 -10.13
N LEU A 448 -23.14 15.22 -11.40
CA LEU A 448 -23.12 16.56 -11.99
C LEU A 448 -24.47 17.28 -11.87
N SER A 449 -25.59 16.55 -11.76
CA SER A 449 -26.91 17.14 -11.55
C SER A 449 -27.16 17.64 -10.12
N THR A 450 -26.45 17.12 -9.12
CA THR A 450 -26.64 17.47 -7.70
C THR A 450 -26.13 18.86 -7.29
N ASN A 451 -25.46 19.59 -8.20
CA ASN A 451 -24.90 20.92 -7.95
C ASN A 451 -25.76 22.07 -8.55
N GLN A 452 -26.96 21.78 -9.04
CA GLN A 452 -27.89 22.79 -9.62
C GLN A 452 -29.07 23.16 -8.72
N GLU A 453 -29.09 22.71 -7.46
CA GLU A 453 -29.99 23.20 -6.39
C GLU A 453 -29.16 23.94 -5.34
#